data_AF-A0A3P7FXX5-F1
#
_entry.id   AF-A0A3P7FXX5-F1
#
_cell.length_a   1.000
_cell.length_b   1.000
_cell.length_c   1.000
_cell.angle_alpha   90.00
_cell.angle_beta   90.00
_cell.angle_gamma   90.00
#
_symmetry.space_group_name_H-M   'P 1'
#
loop_
_entity.id
_entity.type
_entity.pdbx_description
1 polymer ?
#
loop_
_entity_poly.entity_id
_entity_poly.type
_entity_poly.pdbx_seq_one_letter_code
_entity_poly.pdbx_strand_id
1 'polypeptide(L)'
;MFQNKLYVHSPKTGDRFYEIPLEIGTISGFFGRKDHTEMFLRFDSFLTPGIIYYVDFKGIQPSHQVKLKEIRRTHLKGVDTSKFTIKQVFCKSKDGTKIPLYIVHNKNLILNGDTPALLNGYGGFNIAEMPHFSVSRILFLDNFKGVFALANLRGGSEYGEEWHEGGMREQKQNVFDDFIAAAEYLINDNYTSPKR
;
A
#
# COMPACT_ATOMS: atom_id res chain seq x y z
N MET A 1 7.68 7.36 1.98
CA MET A 1 6.39 6.67 1.73
C MET A 1 6.68 5.19 1.60
N PHE A 2 6.02 4.33 2.37
CA PHE A 2 6.04 2.88 2.16
C PHE A 2 5.17 2.57 0.93
N GLN A 3 5.72 1.92 -0.10
CA GLN A 3 5.02 1.41 -1.29
C GLN A 3 6.02 0.59 -2.12
N ASN A 4 5.52 -0.28 -3.02
CA ASN A 4 6.42 -0.93 -3.97
C ASN A 4 7.08 0.09 -4.90
N LYS A 5 8.35 -0.17 -5.22
CA LYS A 5 9.10 0.55 -6.24
C LYS A 5 9.72 -0.46 -7.19
N LEU A 6 9.76 -0.11 -8.47
CA LEU A 6 10.35 -0.95 -9.51
C LEU A 6 11.56 -0.25 -10.11
N TYR A 7 12.70 -0.92 -10.08
CA TYR A 7 13.96 -0.43 -10.62
C TYR A 7 14.45 -1.34 -11.73
N VAL A 8 15.05 -0.75 -12.76
CA VAL A 8 15.79 -1.50 -13.78
C VAL A 8 17.27 -1.37 -13.47
N HIS A 9 17.95 -2.52 -13.40
CA HIS A 9 19.37 -2.61 -13.08
C HIS A 9 20.14 -3.36 -14.15
N SER A 10 21.43 -3.08 -14.25
CA SER A 10 22.39 -3.90 -14.99
C SER A 10 22.57 -5.26 -14.31
N PRO A 11 22.31 -6.38 -14.99
CA PRO A 11 22.58 -7.69 -14.41
C PRO A 11 24.08 -8.01 -14.31
N LYS A 12 24.95 -7.24 -14.99
CA LYS A 12 26.42 -7.45 -14.97
C LYS A 12 27.12 -6.66 -13.86
N THR A 13 26.68 -5.44 -13.62
CA THR A 13 27.36 -4.49 -12.71
C THR A 13 26.55 -4.19 -11.46
N GLY A 14 25.24 -4.46 -11.46
CA GLY A 14 24.33 -4.06 -10.38
C GLY A 14 23.90 -2.59 -10.44
N ASP A 15 24.44 -1.81 -11.38
CA ASP A 15 24.11 -0.39 -11.52
C ASP A 15 22.60 -0.19 -11.75
N ARG A 16 22.01 0.75 -11.02
CA ARG A 16 20.63 1.16 -11.22
C ARG A 16 20.56 2.10 -12.42
N PHE A 17 19.82 1.71 -13.46
CA PHE A 17 19.59 2.58 -14.62
C PHE A 17 18.52 3.63 -14.34
N TYR A 18 17.33 3.20 -13.92
CA TYR A 18 16.20 4.11 -13.64
C TYR A 18 15.11 3.45 -12.77
N GLU A 19 14.22 4.29 -12.23
CA GLU A 19 12.97 3.87 -11.60
C GLU A 19 11.83 3.85 -12.64
N ILE A 20 10.99 2.82 -12.61
CA ILE A 20 9.71 2.81 -13.33
C ILE A 20 8.68 3.37 -12.34
N PRO A 21 8.14 4.59 -12.58
CA PRO A 21 7.22 5.21 -11.63
C PRO A 21 5.92 4.42 -11.55
N LEU A 22 5.44 4.20 -10.32
CA LEU A 22 4.18 3.54 -10.02
C LEU A 22 3.40 4.37 -9.00
N GLU A 23 2.08 4.30 -9.07
CA GLU A 23 1.18 4.84 -8.04
C GLU A 23 1.27 4.01 -6.74
N ILE A 24 0.67 4.52 -5.64
CA ILE A 24 0.56 3.74 -4.40
C ILE A 24 -0.17 2.44 -4.70
N GLY A 25 0.47 1.32 -4.41
CA GLY A 25 -0.07 -0.01 -4.67
C GLY A 25 0.97 -1.09 -4.48
N THR A 26 0.62 -2.26 -5.01
CA THR A 26 1.36 -3.50 -4.90
C THR A 26 1.60 -4.06 -6.29
N ILE A 27 2.82 -4.54 -6.53
CA ILE A 27 3.12 -5.42 -7.66
C ILE A 27 2.84 -6.84 -7.17
N SER A 28 1.66 -7.37 -7.46
CA SER A 28 1.21 -8.69 -6.98
C SER A 28 1.59 -9.84 -7.92
N GLY A 29 2.18 -9.54 -9.07
CA GLY A 29 2.70 -10.54 -9.99
C GLY A 29 3.75 -9.95 -10.91
N PHE A 30 4.78 -10.75 -11.19
CA PHE A 30 5.88 -10.40 -12.07
C PHE A 30 6.21 -11.63 -12.92
N PHE A 31 6.08 -11.50 -14.23
CA PHE A 31 6.22 -12.62 -15.17
C PHE A 31 7.17 -12.23 -16.29
N GLY A 32 8.33 -12.88 -16.33
CA GLY A 32 9.35 -12.67 -17.35
C GLY A 32 10.42 -13.75 -17.23
N ARG A 33 11.12 -14.04 -18.32
CA ARG A 33 12.23 -14.99 -18.33
C ARG A 33 13.50 -14.30 -18.80
N LYS A 34 14.65 -14.78 -18.34
CA LYS A 34 15.97 -14.19 -18.68
C LYS A 34 16.28 -14.20 -20.18
N ASP A 35 15.73 -15.17 -20.90
CA ASP A 35 15.87 -15.35 -22.36
C ASP A 35 14.80 -14.60 -23.17
N HIS A 36 13.89 -13.88 -22.51
CA HIS A 36 12.86 -13.07 -23.14
C HIS A 36 13.20 -11.58 -23.01
N THR A 37 12.78 -10.80 -23.99
CA THR A 37 12.85 -9.33 -23.91
C THR A 37 11.61 -8.72 -23.27
N GLU A 38 10.51 -9.47 -23.19
CA GLU A 38 9.25 -8.99 -22.67
C GLU A 38 8.98 -9.48 -21.24
N MET A 39 8.22 -8.67 -20.49
CA MET A 39 7.68 -9.03 -19.18
C MET A 39 6.28 -8.48 -18.99
N PHE A 40 5.54 -9.12 -18.09
CA PHE A 40 4.24 -8.70 -17.62
C PHE A 40 4.30 -8.43 -16.12
N LEU A 41 3.58 -7.43 -15.66
CA LEU A 41 3.41 -7.16 -14.23
C LEU A 41 1.94 -6.97 -13.90
N ARG A 42 1.52 -7.50 -12.76
CA ARG A 42 0.21 -7.23 -12.17
C ARG A 42 0.38 -6.19 -11.07
N PHE A 43 -0.37 -5.11 -11.17
CA PHE A 43 -0.44 -4.04 -10.18
C PHE A 43 -1.86 -3.95 -9.61
N ASP A 44 -1.99 -3.76 -8.31
CA ASP A 44 -3.26 -3.45 -7.64
C ASP A 44 -3.05 -2.47 -6.48
N SER A 45 -4.14 -1.87 -6.01
CA SER A 45 -4.13 -0.88 -4.93
C SER A 45 -5.50 -0.83 -4.27
N PHE A 46 -5.68 -0.07 -3.19
CA PHE A 46 -6.97 0.08 -2.52
C PHE A 46 -8.10 0.52 -3.48
N LEU A 47 -7.79 1.35 -4.48
CA LEU A 47 -8.75 1.93 -5.43
C LEU A 47 -8.61 1.36 -6.86
N THR A 48 -7.73 0.39 -7.06
CA THR A 48 -7.45 -0.23 -8.37
C THR A 48 -7.56 -1.75 -8.25
N PRO A 49 -8.63 -2.38 -8.80
CA PRO A 49 -8.85 -3.82 -8.71
C PRO A 49 -7.72 -4.69 -9.27
N GLY A 50 -7.06 -4.20 -10.31
CA GLY A 50 -5.94 -4.87 -10.95
C GLY A 50 -5.69 -4.33 -12.34
N ILE A 51 -4.43 -4.09 -12.65
CA ILE A 51 -3.93 -3.74 -13.98
C ILE A 51 -2.84 -4.74 -14.34
N ILE A 52 -2.88 -5.25 -15.56
CA ILE A 52 -1.77 -5.99 -16.15
C ILE A 52 -1.06 -5.02 -17.10
N TYR A 53 0.21 -4.76 -16.83
CA TYR A 53 1.08 -4.06 -17.76
C TYR A 53 2.00 -5.04 -18.48
N TYR A 54 2.40 -4.62 -19.67
CA TYR A 54 3.37 -5.24 -20.56
C TYR A 54 4.53 -4.28 -20.79
N VAL A 55 5.73 -4.81 -20.91
CA VAL A 55 6.89 -4.04 -21.38
C VAL A 55 7.82 -4.95 -22.17
N ASP A 56 8.39 -4.42 -23.25
CA ASP A 56 9.37 -5.07 -24.10
C ASP A 56 10.68 -4.26 -24.08
N PHE A 57 11.77 -4.92 -23.71
CA PHE A 57 13.12 -4.38 -23.68
C PHE A 57 13.87 -4.57 -25.00
N LYS A 58 13.26 -5.17 -26.02
CA LYS A 58 13.90 -5.44 -27.31
C LYS A 58 14.40 -4.15 -27.96
N GLY A 59 15.71 -4.08 -28.19
CA GLY A 59 16.36 -2.93 -28.83
C GLY A 59 16.44 -1.67 -27.96
N ILE A 60 16.02 -1.74 -26.69
CA ILE A 60 16.11 -0.61 -25.75
C ILE A 60 17.53 -0.56 -25.18
N GLN A 61 18.19 0.59 -25.28
CA GLN A 61 19.50 0.79 -24.65
C GLN A 61 19.35 0.78 -23.13
N PRO A 62 20.33 0.25 -22.38
CA PRO A 62 20.16 -0.01 -20.94
C PRO A 62 19.72 1.21 -20.09
N SER A 63 20.12 2.42 -20.46
CA SER A 63 19.77 3.66 -19.77
C SER A 63 18.50 4.36 -20.29
N HIS A 64 17.87 3.84 -21.35
CA HIS A 64 16.64 4.41 -21.90
C HIS A 64 15.43 3.86 -21.17
N GLN A 65 14.61 4.75 -20.62
CA GLN A 65 13.43 4.38 -19.86
C GLN A 65 12.38 3.71 -20.74
N VAL A 66 12.04 2.47 -20.41
CA VAL A 66 10.88 1.76 -20.98
C VAL A 66 9.56 2.35 -20.47
N LYS A 67 8.51 2.27 -21.30
CA LYS A 67 7.15 2.60 -20.89
C LYS A 67 6.35 1.32 -20.63
N LEU A 68 5.70 1.25 -19.48
CA LEU A 68 4.70 0.22 -19.22
C LEU A 68 3.47 0.46 -20.09
N LYS A 69 3.12 -0.52 -20.93
CA LYS A 69 1.88 -0.53 -21.69
C LYS A 69 0.81 -1.25 -20.88
N GLU A 70 -0.26 -0.56 -20.53
CA GLU A 70 -1.44 -1.21 -19.96
C GLU A 70 -2.08 -2.10 -21.03
N ILE A 71 -2.24 -3.40 -20.74
CA ILE A 71 -2.88 -4.35 -21.65
C ILE A 71 -4.23 -4.85 -21.14
N ARG A 72 -4.45 -4.76 -19.83
CA ARG A 72 -5.73 -5.13 -19.22
C ARG A 72 -5.93 -4.36 -17.93
N ARG A 73 -7.10 -3.76 -17.76
CA ARG A 73 -7.56 -3.20 -16.49
C ARG A 73 -8.86 -3.86 -16.08
N THR A 74 -8.92 -4.28 -14.83
CA THR A 74 -10.12 -4.88 -14.26
C THR A 74 -11.10 -3.77 -13.91
N HIS A 75 -12.25 -3.76 -14.59
CA HIS A 75 -13.38 -2.89 -14.30
C HIS A 75 -14.47 -3.68 -13.61
N LEU A 76 -14.96 -3.17 -12.48
CA LEU A 76 -16.07 -3.75 -11.74
C LEU A 76 -17.33 -2.93 -11.99
N LYS A 77 -18.36 -3.57 -12.56
CA LYS A 77 -19.63 -2.90 -12.87
C LYS A 77 -20.27 -2.39 -11.58
N GLY A 78 -20.66 -1.11 -11.56
CA GLY A 78 -21.28 -0.46 -10.41
C GLY A 78 -20.32 0.04 -9.33
N VAL A 79 -19.01 -0.13 -9.51
CA VAL A 79 -17.99 0.35 -8.57
C VAL A 79 -17.25 1.53 -9.18
N ASP A 80 -17.46 2.73 -8.64
CA ASP A 80 -16.76 3.94 -9.04
C ASP A 80 -15.75 4.35 -7.95
N THR A 81 -14.48 4.01 -8.16
CA THR A 81 -13.42 4.34 -7.20
C THR A 81 -12.91 5.79 -7.30
N SER A 82 -13.34 6.55 -8.32
CA SER A 82 -12.88 7.93 -8.54
C SER A 82 -13.34 8.91 -7.46
N LYS A 83 -14.37 8.52 -6.69
CA LYS A 83 -14.92 9.27 -5.55
C LYS A 83 -14.05 9.20 -4.30
N PHE A 84 -13.11 8.27 -4.23
CA PHE A 84 -12.27 8.04 -3.05
C PHE A 84 -10.86 8.59 -3.26
N THR A 85 -10.18 8.83 -2.14
CA THR A 85 -8.77 9.20 -2.09
C THR A 85 -8.02 8.27 -1.15
N ILE A 86 -6.73 8.13 -1.40
CA ILE A 86 -5.77 7.41 -0.58
C ILE A 86 -4.67 8.40 -0.20
N LYS A 87 -4.27 8.40 1.08
CA LYS A 87 -3.04 9.05 1.52
C LYS A 87 -2.27 8.14 2.45
N GLN A 88 -0.97 8.40 2.57
CA GLN A 88 -0.15 7.82 3.62
C GLN A 88 0.31 8.91 4.58
N VAL A 89 0.17 8.64 5.85
CA VAL A 89 0.64 9.47 6.96
C VAL A 89 1.53 8.63 7.88
N PHE A 90 2.11 9.27 8.89
CA PHE A 90 2.84 8.59 9.95
C PHE A 90 2.24 8.99 11.30
N CYS A 91 1.77 8.02 12.08
CA CYS A 91 1.45 8.23 13.49
C CYS A 91 2.67 7.93 14.37
N LYS A 92 2.70 8.46 15.59
CA LYS A 92 3.76 8.16 16.56
C LYS A 92 3.24 7.09 17.53
N SER A 93 3.95 5.97 17.63
CA SER A 93 3.71 4.96 18.66
C SER A 93 4.11 5.47 20.05
N LYS A 94 3.81 4.69 21.08
CA LYS A 94 4.05 5.01 22.49
C LYS A 94 5.52 5.33 22.80
N ASP A 95 6.46 4.67 22.12
CA ASP A 95 7.90 4.90 22.26
C ASP A 95 8.46 5.99 21.31
N GLY A 96 7.59 6.64 20.53
CA GLY A 96 7.95 7.67 19.56
C GLY A 96 8.25 7.15 18.15
N THR A 97 8.27 5.84 17.92
CA THR A 97 8.47 5.24 16.59
C THR A 97 7.38 5.70 15.63
N LYS A 98 7.76 6.09 14.40
CA LYS A 98 6.81 6.51 13.37
C LYS A 98 6.23 5.30 12.65
N ILE A 99 4.93 5.07 12.76
CA ILE A 99 4.22 3.95 12.13
C ILE A 99 3.53 4.45 10.85
N PRO A 100 3.78 3.84 9.67
CA PRO A 100 3.05 4.20 8.46
C PRO A 100 1.58 3.81 8.56
N LEU A 101 0.71 4.71 8.14
CA LEU A 101 -0.73 4.52 8.14
C LEU A 101 -1.28 4.97 6.79
N TYR A 102 -1.88 4.05 6.03
CA TYR A 102 -2.70 4.43 4.90
C TYR A 102 -4.10 4.77 5.39
N ILE A 103 -4.70 5.80 4.79
CA ILE A 103 -6.08 6.19 5.04
C ILE A 103 -6.79 6.34 3.70
N VAL A 104 -7.93 5.66 3.56
CA VAL A 104 -8.78 5.66 2.37
C VAL A 104 -10.18 6.12 2.76
N HIS A 105 -10.67 7.15 2.10
CA HIS A 105 -12.00 7.71 2.35
C HIS A 105 -12.56 8.44 1.13
N ASN A 106 -13.83 8.85 1.19
CA ASN A 106 -14.44 9.70 0.17
C ASN A 106 -13.72 11.07 0.11
N LYS A 107 -13.46 11.58 -1.09
CA LYS A 107 -12.80 12.89 -1.30
C LYS A 107 -13.50 14.05 -0.58
N ASN A 108 -14.81 13.95 -0.40
CA ASN A 108 -15.65 14.98 0.24
C ASN A 108 -15.94 14.67 1.72
N LEU A 109 -15.15 13.80 2.36
CA LEU A 109 -15.32 13.48 3.78
C LEU A 109 -15.11 14.74 4.64
N ILE A 110 -16.04 14.99 5.56
CA ILE A 110 -15.91 16.05 6.57
C ILE A 110 -15.25 15.43 7.80
N LEU A 111 -14.11 15.98 8.24
CA LEU A 111 -13.38 15.52 9.43
C LEU A 111 -14.00 16.12 10.69
N ASN A 112 -15.02 15.46 11.22
CA ASN A 112 -15.75 15.87 12.42
C ASN A 112 -15.88 14.75 13.48
N GLY A 113 -15.20 13.62 13.29
CA GLY A 113 -15.21 12.47 14.21
C GLY A 113 -16.46 11.58 14.15
N ASP A 114 -17.40 11.85 13.23
CA ASP A 114 -18.66 11.10 13.12
C ASP A 114 -18.65 9.94 12.10
N THR A 115 -17.51 9.71 11.46
CA THR A 115 -17.35 8.68 10.43
C THR A 115 -17.11 7.31 11.04
N PRO A 116 -17.82 6.24 10.64
CA PRO A 116 -17.45 4.88 11.05
C PRO A 116 -16.08 4.50 10.47
N ALA A 117 -15.22 3.90 11.30
CA ALA A 117 -13.86 3.54 10.92
C ALA A 117 -13.64 2.03 10.86
N LEU A 118 -12.88 1.59 9.86
CA LEU A 118 -12.32 0.25 9.80
C LEU A 118 -10.79 0.33 9.80
N LEU A 119 -10.18 0.00 10.93
CA LEU A 119 -8.73 -0.05 11.10
C LEU A 119 -8.23 -1.50 10.99
N ASN A 120 -7.35 -1.76 10.04
CA ASN A 120 -6.73 -3.06 9.81
C ASN A 120 -5.22 -3.01 10.08
N GLY A 121 -4.65 -4.17 10.45
CA GLY A 121 -3.21 -4.40 10.62
C GLY A 121 -2.94 -5.88 10.89
N TYR A 122 -1.69 -6.31 10.73
CA TYR A 122 -1.25 -7.69 11.00
C TYR A 122 -0.13 -7.74 12.05
N GLY A 123 1.04 -7.19 11.72
CA GLY A 123 2.14 -6.98 12.66
C GLY A 123 2.81 -8.26 13.15
N GLY A 124 3.38 -9.05 12.25
CA GLY A 124 4.13 -10.26 12.64
C GLY A 124 4.68 -11.03 11.46
N PHE A 125 5.53 -12.01 11.77
CA PHE A 125 6.02 -13.05 10.85
C PHE A 125 6.72 -12.52 9.59
N ASN A 126 7.28 -11.31 9.66
CA ASN A 126 7.95 -10.68 8.53
C ASN A 126 7.03 -10.53 7.29
N ILE A 127 5.73 -10.28 7.54
CA ILE A 127 4.72 -10.05 6.49
C ILE A 127 4.43 -8.56 6.41
N ALA A 128 4.75 -7.94 5.26
CA ALA A 128 4.34 -6.58 4.96
C ALA A 128 2.87 -6.50 4.53
N GLU A 129 2.11 -5.62 5.17
CA GLU A 129 0.72 -5.34 4.79
C GLU A 129 0.67 -4.32 3.64
N MET A 130 0.45 -4.82 2.43
CA MET A 130 0.51 -3.99 1.21
C MET A 130 -0.88 -3.50 0.76
N PRO A 131 -0.98 -2.32 0.10
CA PRO A 131 -2.23 -1.84 -0.45
C PRO A 131 -2.79 -2.78 -1.53
N HIS A 132 -3.93 -3.41 -1.25
CA HIS A 132 -4.60 -4.31 -2.17
C HIS A 132 -6.07 -3.96 -2.31
N PHE A 133 -6.68 -4.34 -3.44
CA PHE A 133 -8.09 -4.06 -3.68
C PHE A 133 -9.01 -5.01 -2.88
N SER A 134 -10.12 -4.47 -2.36
CA SER A 134 -11.18 -5.26 -1.75
C SER A 134 -12.55 -4.68 -2.10
N VAL A 135 -13.43 -5.49 -2.69
CA VAL A 135 -14.80 -5.07 -3.03
C VAL A 135 -15.57 -4.68 -1.77
N SER A 136 -15.46 -5.47 -0.70
CA SER A 136 -16.17 -5.18 0.56
C SER A 136 -15.69 -3.86 1.18
N ARG A 137 -14.41 -3.53 1.04
CA ARG A 137 -13.89 -2.22 1.46
C ARG A 137 -14.51 -1.09 0.65
N ILE A 138 -14.61 -1.21 -0.68
CA ILE A 138 -15.26 -0.16 -1.48
C ILE A 138 -16.74 -0.01 -1.11
N LEU A 139 -17.45 -1.12 -0.90
CA LEU A 139 -18.84 -1.07 -0.44
C LEU A 139 -18.98 -0.41 0.94
N PHE A 140 -18.02 -0.63 1.85
CA PHE A 140 -17.97 0.07 3.15
C PHE A 140 -17.79 1.58 2.97
N LEU A 141 -16.83 1.99 2.15
CA LEU A 141 -16.55 3.40 1.88
C LEU A 141 -17.72 4.11 1.18
N ASP A 142 -18.42 3.44 0.26
CA ASP A 142 -19.53 4.05 -0.49
C ASP A 142 -20.83 4.07 0.32
N ASN A 143 -21.27 2.91 0.83
CA ASN A 143 -22.59 2.77 1.44
C ASN A 143 -22.66 3.27 2.88
N PHE A 144 -21.56 3.14 3.64
CA PHE A 144 -21.50 3.58 5.04
C PHE A 144 -20.75 4.90 5.20
N LYS A 145 -20.28 5.49 4.09
CA LYS A 145 -19.42 6.68 4.07
C LYS A 145 -18.22 6.54 5.00
N GLY A 146 -17.72 5.32 5.16
CA GLY A 146 -16.70 5.01 6.15
C GLY A 146 -15.31 5.55 5.80
N VAL A 147 -14.41 5.43 6.76
CA VAL A 147 -12.96 5.60 6.58
C VAL A 147 -12.27 4.26 6.83
N PHE A 148 -11.46 3.82 5.87
CA PHE A 148 -10.60 2.65 6.03
C PHE A 148 -9.18 3.10 6.34
N ALA A 149 -8.51 2.42 7.26
CA ALA A 149 -7.10 2.61 7.52
C ALA A 149 -6.36 1.27 7.58
N LEU A 150 -5.12 1.26 7.07
CA LEU A 150 -4.20 0.12 7.16
C LEU A 150 -2.93 0.58 7.88
N ALA A 151 -2.71 0.04 9.08
CA ALA A 151 -1.51 0.32 9.88
C ALA A 151 -0.41 -0.69 9.56
N ASN A 152 0.74 -0.20 9.14
CA ASN A 152 1.95 -0.99 8.89
C ASN A 152 2.74 -1.14 10.18
N LEU A 153 2.25 -1.99 11.07
CA LEU A 153 2.77 -2.20 12.43
C LEU A 153 4.16 -2.84 12.42
N ARG A 154 4.93 -2.66 13.50
CA ARG A 154 6.12 -3.49 13.75
C ARG A 154 5.76 -4.99 13.79
N GLY A 155 6.76 -5.83 13.60
CA GLY A 155 6.59 -7.27 13.39
C GLY A 155 6.37 -7.66 11.92
N GLY A 156 5.99 -6.71 11.05
CA GLY A 156 5.98 -6.90 9.60
C GLY A 156 7.36 -6.72 8.98
N SER A 157 7.41 -6.65 7.64
CA SER A 157 8.66 -6.51 6.87
C SER A 157 8.79 -5.16 6.15
N GLU A 158 7.96 -4.17 6.51
CA GLU A 158 7.84 -2.91 5.76
C GLU A 158 9.14 -2.11 5.70
N TYR A 159 9.96 -2.22 6.75
CA TYR A 159 11.30 -1.62 6.84
C TYR A 159 12.42 -2.67 7.02
N GLY A 160 12.19 -3.90 6.58
CA GLY A 160 13.17 -5.00 6.69
C GLY A 160 13.19 -5.66 8.08
N GLU A 161 14.25 -6.41 8.36
CA GLU A 161 14.32 -7.31 9.53
C GLU A 161 14.27 -6.56 10.87
N GLU A 162 14.87 -5.37 10.99
CA GLU A 162 14.78 -4.57 12.22
C GLU A 162 13.32 -4.22 12.58
N TRP A 163 12.46 -4.05 11.57
CA TRP A 163 11.02 -3.81 11.77
C TRP A 163 10.30 -5.05 12.29
N HIS A 164 10.70 -6.22 11.80
CA HIS A 164 10.20 -7.52 12.25
C HIS A 164 10.63 -7.79 13.69
N GLU A 165 11.91 -7.63 14.00
CA GLU A 165 12.47 -7.80 15.35
C GLU A 165 11.82 -6.84 16.35
N GLY A 166 11.53 -5.61 15.93
CA GLY A 166 10.86 -4.57 16.72
C GLY A 166 9.43 -4.91 17.18
N GLY A 167 8.84 -6.00 16.68
CA GLY A 167 7.48 -6.43 17.00
C GLY A 167 7.32 -7.94 17.21
N MET A 168 8.39 -8.65 17.58
CA MET A 168 8.35 -10.08 17.87
C MET A 168 8.83 -10.41 19.29
N ARG A 169 8.50 -11.61 19.77
CA ARG A 169 8.97 -12.17 21.05
C ARG A 169 8.76 -11.17 22.21
N GLU A 170 9.81 -10.78 22.93
CA GLU A 170 9.78 -9.84 24.05
C GLU A 170 9.32 -8.42 23.66
N GLN A 171 9.43 -8.05 22.38
CA GLN A 171 8.99 -6.77 21.83
C GLN A 171 7.56 -6.84 21.27
N LYS A 172 6.84 -7.96 21.42
CA LYS A 172 5.51 -8.12 20.81
C LYS A 172 4.48 -7.08 21.27
N GLN A 173 4.64 -6.53 22.48
CA GLN A 173 3.78 -5.46 22.99
C GLN A 173 3.78 -4.22 22.09
N ASN A 174 4.93 -3.94 21.44
CA ASN A 174 5.07 -2.82 20.51
C ASN A 174 4.05 -2.88 19.37
N VAL A 175 3.70 -4.07 18.89
CA VAL A 175 2.70 -4.25 17.82
C VAL A 175 1.32 -3.74 18.26
N PHE A 176 0.95 -4.01 19.51
CA PHE A 176 -0.33 -3.58 20.06
C PHE A 176 -0.32 -2.08 20.33
N ASP A 177 0.79 -1.55 20.86
CA ASP A 177 0.98 -0.11 21.10
C ASP A 177 0.96 0.68 19.77
N ASP A 178 1.54 0.13 18.70
CA ASP A 178 1.49 0.70 17.34
C ASP A 178 0.05 0.75 16.80
N PHE A 179 -0.74 -0.29 17.03
CA PHE A 179 -2.12 -0.38 16.55
C PHE A 179 -3.04 0.58 17.32
N ILE A 180 -2.83 0.71 18.63
CA ILE A 180 -3.51 1.71 19.46
C ILE A 180 -3.16 3.13 18.97
N ALA A 181 -1.89 3.41 18.71
CA ALA A 181 -1.45 4.71 18.19
C ALA A 181 -2.07 5.06 16.83
N ALA A 182 -2.30 4.06 15.96
CA ALA A 182 -3.03 4.25 14.71
C ALA A 182 -4.50 4.64 14.95
N ALA A 183 -5.17 4.01 15.92
CA ALA A 183 -6.54 4.38 16.30
C ALA A 183 -6.61 5.80 16.91
N GLU A 184 -5.69 6.11 17.84
CA GLU A 184 -5.58 7.44 18.45
C GLU A 184 -5.32 8.53 17.41
N TYR A 185 -4.49 8.26 16.39
CA TYR A 185 -4.27 9.17 15.28
C TYR A 185 -5.58 9.49 14.54
N LEU A 186 -6.38 8.47 14.19
CA LEU A 186 -7.65 8.67 13.50
C LEU A 186 -8.64 9.50 14.35
N ILE A 187 -8.65 9.31 15.66
CA ILE A 187 -9.50 10.08 16.58
C ILE A 187 -9.02 11.53 16.65
N ASN A 188 -7.72 11.75 16.88
CA ASN A 188 -7.14 13.09 17.05
C ASN A 188 -7.24 13.95 15.78
N ASP A 189 -7.14 13.34 14.60
CA ASP A 189 -7.31 14.01 13.30
C ASP A 189 -8.79 14.10 12.86
N ASN A 190 -9.74 13.81 13.76
CA ASN A 190 -11.19 13.89 13.54
C ASN A 190 -11.72 13.02 12.38
N TYR A 191 -11.05 11.91 12.07
CA TYR A 191 -11.60 10.91 11.15
C TYR A 191 -12.79 10.19 11.78
N THR A 192 -12.64 9.74 13.02
CA THR A 192 -13.63 8.97 13.79
C THR A 192 -13.64 9.39 15.26
N SER A 193 -14.37 8.68 16.10
CA SER A 193 -14.40 8.81 17.56
C SER A 193 -14.28 7.41 18.20
N PRO A 194 -13.93 7.29 19.49
CA PRO A 194 -13.71 5.98 20.14
C PRO A 194 -14.87 4.97 20.03
N LYS A 195 -16.09 5.45 19.79
CA LYS A 195 -17.31 4.62 19.68
C LYS A 195 -17.65 4.20 18.23
N ARG A 196 -16.86 4.61 17.24
CA ARG A 196 -17.15 4.51 15.79
C ARG A 196 -15.99 3.89 15.02
#